data_AF-A0A935LUH4-F1
#
_entry.id   AF-A0A935LUH4-F1
#
_cell.length_a   1.000
_cell.length_b   1.000
_cell.length_c   1.000
_cell.angle_alpha   90.00
_cell.angle_beta   90.00
_cell.angle_gamma   90.00
#
_symmetry.space_group_name_H-M   'P 1'
#
loop_
_entity.id
_entity.type
_entity.pdbx_description
1 polymer ?
#
loop_
_entity_poly.entity_id
_entity_poly.type
_entity_poly.pdbx_seq_one_letter_code
_entity_poly.pdbx_strand_id
1 'polypeptide(L)' 'MYFLYEWKRRNIIKEKTYKFSLRIINLYKYLAEAKKEFVLSKQILKSGTSIGANVEEGLGSPTKKRVP' A
#
# COMPACT_ATOMS: atom_id res chain seq x y z
N MET A 1 7.82 -24.34 -22.16
CA MET A 1 6.59 -23.51 -22.23
C MET A 1 5.99 -23.22 -20.84
N TYR A 2 5.93 -24.17 -19.91
CA TYR A 2 5.45 -23.90 -18.53
C TYR A 2 6.45 -23.12 -17.64
N PHE A 3 7.75 -23.26 -17.85
CA PHE A 3 8.77 -22.53 -17.08
C PHE A 3 8.79 -21.00 -17.31
N LEU A 4 8.15 -20.49 -18.37
CA LEU A 4 8.08 -19.05 -18.68
C LEU A 4 6.95 -18.33 -17.92
N TYR A 5 5.98 -19.06 -17.35
CA TYR A 5 4.88 -18.48 -16.56
C TYR A 5 5.28 -18.25 -15.09
N GLU A 6 6.39 -18.84 -14.64
CA GLU A 6 6.83 -18.89 -13.25
C GLU A 6 7.59 -17.63 -12.78
N TRP A 7 8.09 -16.77 -13.68
CA TRP A 7 8.68 -15.49 -13.25
C TRP A 7 7.68 -14.36 -13.31
N LYS A 8 6.54 -14.57 -12.62
CA LYS A 8 5.66 -13.48 -12.19
C LYS A 8 6.57 -12.52 -11.44
N ARG A 9 6.97 -11.39 -12.06
CA ARG A 9 7.76 -10.32 -11.44
C ARG A 9 6.97 -9.80 -10.25
N ARG A 10 7.06 -10.49 -9.10
CA ARG A 10 6.45 -10.06 -7.86
C ARG A 10 7.11 -8.74 -7.53
N ASN A 11 6.37 -7.66 -7.77
CA ASN A 11 6.84 -6.36 -7.38
C ASN A 11 6.83 -6.35 -5.85
N ILE A 12 8.01 -6.55 -5.27
CA ILE A 12 8.19 -6.64 -3.82
C ILE A 12 7.70 -5.37 -3.10
N ILE A 13 7.77 -4.22 -3.77
CA ILE A 13 7.25 -2.96 -3.24
C ILE A 13 5.73 -3.04 -3.17
N LYS A 14 5.05 -3.42 -4.27
CA LYS A 14 3.59 -3.62 -4.29
C LYS A 14 3.10 -4.59 -3.21
N GLU A 15 3.79 -5.73 -3.05
CA GLU A 15 3.41 -6.70 -2.01
C GLU A 15 3.59 -6.14 -0.59
N LYS A 16 4.71 -5.46 -0.34
CA LYS A 16 5.00 -4.87 0.98
C LYS A 16 4.05 -3.74 1.31
N THR A 17 3.76 -2.85 0.37
CA THR A 17 2.86 -1.71 0.60
C THR A 17 1.42 -2.18 0.78
N TYR A 18 0.96 -3.20 0.06
CA TYR A 18 -0.34 -3.82 0.31
C TYR A 18 -0.46 -4.38 1.74
N LYS A 19 0.51 -5.20 2.17
CA LYS A 19 0.54 -5.74 3.55
C LYS A 19 0.63 -4.63 4.60
N PHE A 20 1.37 -3.57 4.32
CA PHE A 20 1.46 -2.40 5.19
C PHE A 20 0.10 -1.68 5.32
N SER A 21 -0.61 -1.45 4.21
CA SER A 21 -1.96 -0.85 4.23
C SER A 21 -2.93 -1.64 5.10
N LEU A 22 -2.91 -2.98 5.04
CA LEU A 22 -3.73 -3.83 5.92
C LEU A 22 -3.38 -3.65 7.40
N ARG A 23 -2.09 -3.54 7.74
CA ARG A 23 -1.66 -3.27 9.11
C ARG A 23 -2.12 -1.89 9.61
N ILE A 24 -2.09 -0.87 8.76
CA ILE A 24 -2.57 0.48 9.08
C ILE A 24 -4.07 0.47 9.35
N ILE A 25 -4.86 -0.26 8.55
CA ILE A 25 -6.30 -0.40 8.76
C ILE A 25 -6.58 -1.05 10.13
N ASN A 26 -5.86 -2.11 10.47
CA ASN A 26 -6.02 -2.77 11.78
C ASN A 26 -5.58 -1.88 12.94
N LEU A 27 -4.50 -1.11 12.77
CA LEU A 27 -4.06 -0.12 13.75
C LEU A 27 -5.12 0.97 13.96
N TYR A 28 -5.70 1.51 12.87
CA TYR A 28 -6.78 2.48 12.95
C TYR A 28 -7.97 1.93 13.74
N LYS A 29 -8.42 0.70 13.45
CA LYS A 29 -9.51 0.04 14.18
C LYS A 29 -9.20 -0.07 15.67
N TYR A 30 -8.00 -0.53 16.03
CA TYR A 30 -7.58 -0.62 17.43
C TYR A 30 -7.59 0.76 18.13
N LEU A 31 -7.04 1.80 17.50
CA LEU A 31 -7.02 3.14 18.07
C LEU A 31 -8.44 3.72 18.23
N ALA A 32 -9.31 3.51 17.25
CA ALA A 32 -10.69 3.98 17.28
C ALA A 32 -11.55 3.22 18.30
N GLU A 33 -11.42 1.89 18.37
CA GLU A 33 -12.28 1.04 19.18
C GLU A 33 -11.82 0.95 20.64
N ALA A 34 -10.52 0.69 20.86
CA ALA A 34 -9.95 0.46 22.18
C ALA A 34 -9.45 1.73 22.87
N LYS A 35 -8.95 2.70 22.10
CA LYS A 35 -8.40 3.96 22.65
C LYS A 35 -9.33 5.16 22.48
N LYS A 36 -10.40 5.02 21.69
CA LYS A 36 -11.32 6.12 21.33
C LYS A 36 -10.57 7.35 20.78
N GLU A 37 -9.48 7.10 20.04
CA GLU A 37 -8.70 8.15 19.37
C GLU A 37 -9.12 8.23 17.90
N PHE A 38 -9.50 9.43 17.43
CA PHE A 38 -10.15 9.61 16.13
C PHE A 38 -9.51 10.69 15.25
N VAL A 39 -8.62 11.52 15.78
CA VAL A 39 -8.01 12.64 15.05
C VAL A 39 -6.74 12.15 14.36
N LEU A 40 -5.79 11.63 15.13
CA LEU A 40 -4.51 11.14 14.62
C LEU A 40 -4.68 9.80 13.89
N SER A 41 -5.55 8.93 14.38
CA SER A 41 -5.84 7.62 13.77
C SER A 41 -6.39 7.78 12.36
N LYS A 42 -7.27 8.76 12.11
CA LYS A 42 -7.75 9.10 10.76
C LYS A 42 -6.65 9.65 9.87
N GLN A 43 -5.73 10.46 10.39
CA GLN A 43 -4.59 10.95 9.63
C GLN A 43 -3.66 9.79 9.23
N ILE A 44 -3.35 8.90 10.18
CA ILE A 44 -2.55 7.69 9.94
C ILE A 44 -3.22 6.75 8.94
N LEU A 45 -4.54 6.56 9.02
CA LEU A 45 -5.27 5.73 8.08
C LEU A 45 -5.09 6.24 6.64
N LYS A 46 -5.28 7.54 6.43
CA LYS A 46 -5.17 8.17 5.11
C LYS A 46 -3.73 8.12 4.58
N SER A 47 -2.75 8.55 5.38
CA SER A 47 -1.35 8.60 4.94
C SER A 47 -0.73 7.21 4.78
N GLY A 48 -1.10 6.25 5.63
CA GLY A 48 -0.57 4.90 5.55
C GLY A 48 -1.16 4.07 4.40
N THR A 49 -2.44 4.27 4.06
CA THR A 49 -3.06 3.58 2.91
C THR A 49 -2.71 4.21 1.57
N SER A 50 -2.45 5.53 1.53
CA SER A 50 -2.05 6.22 0.29
C SER A 50 -0.71 5.73 -0.27
N ILE A 51 0.19 5.21 0.56
CA ILE A 51 1.45 4.60 0.10
C ILE A 51 1.17 3.44 -0.87
N GLY A 52 0.22 2.56 -0.53
CA GLY A 52 -0.20 1.47 -1.42
C GLY A 52 -0.85 1.99 -2.70
N ALA A 53 -1.76 2.96 -2.57
CA ALA A 53 -2.45 3.57 -3.70
C ALA A 53 -1.49 4.22 -4.70
N ASN A 54 -0.52 5.00 -4.23
CA ASN A 54 0.47 5.66 -5.08
C ASN A 54 1.39 4.66 -5.80
N VAL A 55 1.70 3.51 -5.17
CA VAL A 55 2.45 2.43 -5.82
C VAL A 55 1.63 1.79 -6.93
N GLU A 56 0.34 1.53 -6.71
CA GLU A 56 -0.55 1.01 -7.76
C GLU A 56 -0.67 1.99 -8.93
N GLU A 57 -0.87 3.27 -8.66
CA GLU A 57 -0.95 4.32 -9.69
C GLU A 57 0.36 4.41 -10.49
N GLY A 58 1.51 4.41 -9.80
CA GLY A 58 2.81 4.44 -10.46
C GLY A 58 3.10 3.20 -11.33
N LEU A 59 2.50 2.05 -11.02
CA LEU A 59 2.60 0.83 -11.83
C LEU A 59 1.63 0.82 -13.01
N GLY A 60 0.48 1.48 -12.88
CA GLY A 60 -0.50 1.64 -13.95
C GLY A 60 -0.13 2.74 -14.96
N SER A 61 0.84 3.60 -14.64
CA SER A 61 1.24 4.69 -15.55
C SER A 61 1.95 4.14 -16.81
N PRO A 62 1.45 4.44 -18.02
CA PRO A 62 2.06 4.01 -19.27
C PRO A 62 3.35 4.78 -19.62
N THR A 63 3.62 5.89 -18.93
CA THR A 63 4.81 6.71 -19.16
C THR A 63 5.95 6.25 -18.26
N LYS A 64 7.12 5.97 -18.85
CA LYS A 64 8.34 5.73 -18.05
C LYS A 64 8.69 7.01 -17.30
N LYS A 65 9.10 6.84 -16.03
CA LYS A 65 9.59 7.92 -15.15
C LYS A 65 10.42 8.91 -15.95
N ARG A 66 9.96 10.16 -16.00
CA ARG A 66 10.75 11.30 -16.44
C ARG A 66 11.80 11.51 -15.35
N VAL A 67 13.00 10.99 -15.57
CA VAL A 67 14.18 11.31 -14.75
C VAL A 67 14.66 12.66 -15.29
N PRO A 68 14.71 13.73 -14.48
CA PRO A 68 15.36 14.97 -14.89
C PRO A 68 16.86 14.76 -15.12
#